data_AF-A0A9E5GD89-F1
#
_entry.id   AF-A0A9E5GD89-F1
#
_cell.length_a   1.000
_cell.length_b   1.000
_cell.length_c   1.000
_cell.angle_alpha   90.00
_cell.angle_beta   90.00
_cell.angle_gamma   90.00
#
_symmetry.space_group_name_H-M   'P 1'
#
loop_
_entity.id
_entity.type
_entity.pdbx_description
1 polymer ?
#
loop_
_entity_poly.entity_id
_entity_poly.type
_entity_poly.pdbx_seq_one_letter_code
_entity_poly.pdbx_strand_id
1 'polypeptide(L)'
;MKNYPIDLRATLFCGQCFGWQEEDGLFQSVVQGKHVQCTSETFLSTLAKDEELRHYFDMDGGYAQANAHLSQLDPTLSSAVQRFGGIHILNQDPFEALLCFILSQNNN
;
A
#
# COMPACT_ATOMS: atom_id res chain seq x y z
N MET A 1 0.73 -14.84 -13.09
CA MET A 1 1.84 -13.97 -12.63
C MET A 1 2.09 -14.23 -11.16
N LYS A 2 3.34 -14.25 -10.70
CA LYS A 2 3.64 -14.35 -9.26
C LYS A 2 3.46 -12.94 -8.68
N ASN A 3 2.52 -12.78 -7.74
CA ASN A 3 2.34 -11.51 -7.04
C ASN A 3 3.61 -11.21 -6.22
N TYR A 4 4.10 -9.98 -6.28
CA TYR A 4 5.16 -9.52 -5.39
C TYR A 4 4.59 -9.37 -3.96
N PRO A 5 5.33 -9.77 -2.90
CA PRO A 5 4.81 -9.69 -1.54
C PRO A 5 4.60 -8.24 -1.12
N ILE A 6 3.42 -7.96 -0.58
CA ILE A 6 3.05 -6.68 0.02
C ILE A 6 3.14 -6.77 1.54
N ASP A 7 3.67 -5.71 2.16
CA ASP A 7 3.58 -5.47 3.59
C ASP A 7 2.47 -4.44 3.83
N LEU A 8 1.33 -4.90 4.36
CA LEU A 8 0.16 -4.04 4.56
C LEU A 8 0.44 -2.90 5.52
N ARG A 9 1.11 -3.16 6.64
CA ARG A 9 1.36 -2.14 7.64
C ARG A 9 2.33 -1.10 7.10
N ALA A 10 3.41 -1.54 6.44
CA ALA A 10 4.36 -0.61 5.82
C ALA A 10 3.74 0.17 4.65
N THR A 11 2.78 -0.41 3.94
CA THR A 11 2.07 0.26 2.84
C THR A 11 1.05 1.28 3.36
N LEU A 12 0.18 0.89 4.29
CA LEU A 12 -0.96 1.71 4.71
C LEU A 12 -0.56 2.83 5.68
N PHE A 13 0.55 2.68 6.40
CA PHE A 13 0.98 3.62 7.43
C PHE A 13 2.32 4.31 7.14
N CYS A 14 2.79 4.31 5.88
CA CYS A 14 3.96 5.10 5.48
C CYS A 14 3.67 6.58 5.20
N GLY A 15 2.43 7.04 5.43
CA GLY A 15 2.00 8.43 5.21
C GLY A 15 1.49 8.72 3.80
N GLN A 16 1.31 7.70 2.95
CA GLN A 16 0.72 7.90 1.62
C GLN A 16 -0.81 8.04 1.63
N CYS A 17 -1.47 7.49 2.64
CA CYS A 17 -2.93 7.55 2.84
C CYS A 17 -3.25 7.72 4.32
N PHE A 18 -4.46 8.18 4.64
CA PHE A 18 -4.88 8.49 6.01
C PHE A 18 -6.22 7.84 6.43
N GLY A 19 -6.89 7.15 5.50
CA GLY A 19 -8.20 6.55 5.74
C GLY A 19 -8.17 5.15 6.36
N TRP A 20 -6.99 4.54 6.52
CA TRP A 20 -6.84 3.19 7.06
C TRP A 20 -6.61 3.20 8.57
N GLN A 21 -7.21 2.24 9.25
CA GLN A 21 -7.04 1.98 10.68
C GLN A 21 -6.65 0.52 10.90
N GLU A 22 -5.92 0.25 11.98
CA GLU A 22 -5.54 -1.10 12.39
C GLU A 22 -5.90 -1.31 13.87
N GLU A 23 -6.69 -2.35 14.14
CA GLU A 23 -7.05 -2.80 15.49
C GLU A 23 -6.79 -4.30 15.60
N ASP A 24 -5.89 -4.71 16.50
CA ASP A 24 -5.53 -6.12 16.73
C ASP A 24 -5.18 -6.91 15.44
N GLY A 25 -4.52 -6.26 14.48
CA GLY A 25 -4.12 -6.84 13.19
C GLY A 25 -5.22 -6.88 12.11
N LEU A 26 -6.41 -6.34 12.42
CA LEU A 26 -7.48 -6.09 11.45
C LEU A 26 -7.30 -4.69 10.85
N PHE A 27 -7.03 -4.63 9.55
CA PHE A 27 -6.99 -3.40 8.76
C PHE A 27 -8.38 -3.10 8.23
N GLN A 28 -8.83 -1.86 8.39
CA GLN A 28 -10.13 -1.40 7.92
C GLN A 28 -10.11 0.01 7.36
N SER A 29 -10.93 0.25 6.33
CA SER A 29 -11.10 1.56 5.70
C SER A 29 -12.36 1.61 4.84
N VAL A 30 -12.69 2.80 4.33
CA VAL A 30 -13.62 2.98 3.22
C VAL A 30 -12.80 3.28 1.97
N VAL A 31 -12.81 2.37 1.00
CA VAL A 31 -12.12 2.53 -0.28
C VAL A 31 -13.18 2.60 -1.37
N GLN A 32 -13.18 3.68 -2.17
CA GLN A 32 -14.15 3.88 -3.27
C GLN A 32 -15.62 3.71 -2.81
N GLY A 33 -15.94 4.19 -1.61
CA GLY A 33 -17.29 4.11 -1.02
C GLY A 33 -17.67 2.73 -0.46
N LYS A 34 -16.77 1.75 -0.47
CA LYS A 34 -16.98 0.41 0.10
C LYS A 34 -16.22 0.26 1.40
N HIS A 35 -16.87 -0.32 2.41
CA HIS A 35 -16.16 -0.73 3.63
C HIS A 35 -15.32 -1.98 3.35
N VAL A 36 -14.02 -1.87 3.60
CA VAL A 36 -13.04 -2.93 3.39
C VAL A 36 -12.46 -3.33 4.74
N GLN A 37 -12.40 -4.63 5.01
CA GLN A 37 -11.75 -5.20 6.18
C GLN A 37 -10.93 -6.42 5.79
N CYS A 38 -9.69 -6.49 6.29
CA CYS A 38 -8.81 -7.63 6.06
C CYS A 38 -7.71 -7.72 7.12
N THR A 39 -7.15 -8.90 7.25
CA THR A 39 -5.88 -9.17 7.95
C THR A 39 -4.81 -9.51 6.92
N SER A 40 -3.55 -9.57 7.32
CA SER A 40 -2.46 -10.02 6.44
C SER A 40 -2.73 -11.40 5.82
N GLU A 41 -3.38 -12.30 6.55
CA GLU A 41 -3.72 -13.66 6.08
C GLU A 41 -4.89 -13.66 5.10
N THR A 42 -5.90 -12.81 5.32
CA THR A 42 -7.13 -12.79 4.51
C THR A 42 -7.02 -11.88 3.29
N PHE A 43 -6.07 -10.94 3.29
CA PHE A 43 -5.90 -9.90 2.27
C PHE A 43 -5.95 -10.41 0.84
N LEU A 44 -5.14 -11.42 0.49
CA LEU A 44 -5.12 -11.97 -0.87
C LEU A 44 -6.47 -12.56 -1.30
N SER A 45 -7.22 -13.14 -0.36
CA SER A 45 -8.55 -13.69 -0.63
C SER A 45 -9.62 -12.59 -0.78
N THR A 46 -9.45 -11.46 -0.09
CA THR A 46 -10.27 -10.26 -0.25
C THR A 46 -10.05 -9.64 -1.63
N LEU A 47 -8.78 -9.47 -2.03
CA LEU A 47 -8.43 -8.94 -3.36
C LEU A 47 -8.90 -9.84 -4.50
N ALA A 48 -8.85 -11.16 -4.34
CA ALA A 48 -9.30 -12.09 -5.37
C ALA A 48 -10.80 -11.96 -5.71
N LYS A 49 -11.58 -11.30 -4.84
CA LYS A 49 -13.02 -11.08 -5.00
C LYS A 49 -13.35 -9.65 -5.44
N ASP A 50 -12.37 -8.75 -5.47
CA ASP A 50 -12.56 -7.33 -5.75
C ASP A 50 -11.41 -6.77 -6.60
N GLU A 51 -11.66 -6.64 -7.91
CA GLU A 51 -10.68 -6.13 -8.88
C GLU A 51 -10.36 -4.65 -8.65
N GLU A 52 -11.32 -3.85 -8.18
CA GLU A 52 -11.11 -2.44 -7.86
C GLU A 52 -10.17 -2.31 -6.66
N LEU A 53 -10.34 -3.16 -5.65
CA LEU A 53 -9.42 -3.20 -4.50
C LEU A 53 -8.04 -3.73 -4.91
N ARG A 54 -7.97 -4.72 -5.80
CA ARG A 54 -6.70 -5.17 -6.37
C ARG A 54 -5.97 -4.03 -7.09
N HIS A 55 -6.71 -3.22 -7.85
CA HIS A 55 -6.17 -2.05 -8.52
C HIS A 55 -5.71 -0.98 -7.51
N TYR A 56 -6.50 -0.70 -6.47
CA TYR A 56 -6.14 0.24 -5.41
C TYR A 56 -4.78 -0.07 -4.74
N PHE A 57 -4.48 -1.36 -4.51
CA PHE A 57 -3.20 -1.80 -3.94
C PHE A 57 -2.06 -2.01 -4.97
N ASP A 58 -2.28 -1.66 -6.24
CA ASP A 58 -1.31 -1.77 -7.32
C ASP A 58 -0.64 -3.16 -7.42
N MET A 59 -1.43 -4.22 -7.28
CA MET A 59 -0.90 -5.59 -7.13
C MET A 59 -0.25 -6.16 -8.40
N ASP A 60 -0.49 -5.52 -9.54
CA ASP A 60 0.10 -5.85 -10.83
C ASP A 60 1.30 -4.94 -11.17
N GLY A 61 1.70 -4.07 -10.24
CA GLY A 61 2.87 -3.21 -10.36
C GLY A 61 4.18 -4.01 -10.42
N GLY A 62 5.15 -3.46 -11.15
CA GLY A 62 6.48 -4.05 -11.36
C GLY A 62 7.43 -3.92 -10.16
N TYR A 63 6.94 -4.05 -8.92
CA TYR A 63 7.72 -3.83 -7.69
C TYR A 63 8.95 -4.72 -7.60
N ALA A 64 8.86 -5.97 -8.09
CA ALA A 64 10.01 -6.87 -8.15
C ALA A 64 11.16 -6.30 -8.99
N GLN A 65 10.84 -5.80 -10.20
CA GLN A 65 11.84 -5.22 -11.09
C GLN A 65 12.34 -3.88 -10.54
N ALA A 66 11.45 -3.04 -10.00
CA ALA A 66 11.81 -1.76 -9.40
C ALA A 66 12.76 -1.94 -8.21
N ASN A 67 12.45 -2.84 -7.28
CA ASN A 67 13.28 -3.14 -6.11
C ASN A 67 14.64 -3.74 -6.50
N ALA A 68 14.67 -4.62 -7.51
CA ALA A 68 15.92 -5.15 -8.03
C ALA A 68 16.80 -4.07 -8.66
N HIS A 69 16.19 -3.13 -9.40
CA HIS A 69 16.89 -1.99 -9.99
C HIS A 69 17.42 -1.04 -8.91
N LEU A 70 16.57 -0.61 -7.97
CA LEU A 70 16.94 0.31 -6.88
C LEU A 70 18.07 -0.26 -6.02
N SER A 71 18.06 -1.56 -5.74
CA SER A 71 19.12 -2.22 -4.95
C SER A 71 20.48 -2.19 -5.63
N GLN A 72 20.54 -2.03 -6.96
CA GLN A 72 21.80 -1.97 -7.70
C GLN A 72 22.35 -0.55 -7.85
N LEU A 73 21.53 0.48 -7.60
CA LEU A 73 21.93 1.87 -7.81
C LEU A 73 22.84 2.40 -6.71
N ASP A 74 22.57 2.05 -5.45
CA ASP A 74 23.28 2.57 -4.29
C ASP A 74 23.10 1.68 -3.04
N PRO A 75 24.11 1.54 -2.15
CA PRO A 75 24.01 0.74 -0.93
C PRO A 75 22.90 1.16 0.05
N THR A 76 22.62 2.46 0.18
CA THR A 76 21.52 2.99 0.99
C THR A 76 20.18 2.55 0.44
N LEU A 77 19.98 2.63 -0.88
CA LEU A 77 18.77 2.12 -1.54
C LEU A 77 18.64 0.60 -1.39
N SER A 78 19.75 -0.14 -1.51
CA SER A 78 19.75 -1.59 -1.24
C SER A 78 19.30 -1.90 0.19
N SER A 79 19.82 -1.19 1.19
CA SER A 79 19.39 -1.37 2.59
C SER A 79 17.91 -1.00 2.79
N ALA A 80 17.42 0.04 2.12
CA ALA A 80 16.02 0.43 2.17
C ALA A 80 15.11 -0.64 1.56
N VAL A 81 15.45 -1.18 0.38
CA VAL A 81 14.69 -2.25 -0.28
C VAL A 81 14.69 -3.53 0.55
N GLN A 82 15.81 -3.90 1.18
CA GLN A 82 15.86 -5.07 2.06
C GLN A 82 14.89 -4.98 3.24
N ARG A 83 14.67 -3.77 3.75
CA ARG A 83 13.81 -3.53 4.92
C ARG A 83 12.35 -3.22 4.56
N PHE A 84 12.12 -2.55 3.44
CA PHE A 84 10.83 -1.96 3.08
C PHE A 84 10.37 -2.32 1.66
N GLY A 85 10.94 -3.35 1.05
CA GLY A 85 10.64 -3.75 -0.32
C GLY A 85 9.16 -4.07 -0.54
N GLY A 86 8.42 -4.50 0.49
CA GLY A 86 6.99 -4.80 0.42
C GLY A 86 6.05 -3.59 0.40
N ILE A 87 6.58 -2.35 0.40
CA ILE A 87 5.74 -1.16 0.25
C ILE A 87 5.23 -1.06 -1.18
N HIS A 88 3.91 -0.98 -1.31
CA HIS A 88 3.24 -0.66 -2.57
C HIS A 88 2.79 0.81 -2.57
N ILE A 89 2.70 1.42 -3.75
CA ILE A 89 2.09 2.75 -3.95
C ILE A 89 0.60 2.51 -4.22
N LEU A 90 -0.26 3.19 -3.46
CA LEU A 90 -1.70 3.05 -3.60
C LEU A 90 -2.25 3.89 -4.77
N ASN A 91 -3.11 3.28 -5.58
CA ASN A 91 -3.89 3.96 -6.62
C ASN A 91 -5.14 4.60 -6.00
N GLN A 92 -4.93 5.65 -5.20
CA GLN A 92 -5.98 6.40 -4.51
C GLN A 92 -6.83 7.25 -5.47
N ASP A 93 -8.05 7.60 -5.03
CA ASP A 93 -8.83 8.63 -5.72
C ASP A 93 -8.06 9.97 -5.71
N PRO A 94 -7.83 10.61 -6.88
CA PRO A 94 -7.03 11.82 -6.94
C PRO A 94 -7.61 13.01 -6.14
N PHE A 95 -8.93 13.08 -6.03
CA PHE A 95 -9.60 14.16 -5.29
C PHE A 95 -9.46 13.94 -3.78
N GLU A 96 -9.67 12.72 -3.30
CA GLU A 96 -9.44 12.35 -1.90
C GLU A 96 -7.98 12.58 -1.49
N ALA A 97 -7.03 12.08 -2.29
CA ALA A 97 -5.61 12.25 -2.04
C ALA A 97 -5.22 13.74 -1.96
N LEU A 98 -5.71 14.57 -2.89
CA LEU A 98 -5.47 16.01 -2.88
C LEU A 98 -5.94 16.66 -1.58
N LEU A 99 -7.16 16.37 -1.14
CA LEU A 99 -7.70 16.92 0.10
C LEU A 99 -6.92 16.46 1.32
N CYS A 100 -6.58 15.17 1.39
CA CYS A 100 -5.78 14.61 2.48
C CYS A 100 -4.43 15.32 2.61
N PHE A 101 -3.71 15.53 1.51
CA PHE A 101 -2.40 16.19 1.55
C PHE A 101 -2.47 17.70 1.78
N ILE A 102 -3.58 18.36 1.43
CA ILE A 102 -3.81 19.75 1.86
C ILE A 102 -3.99 19.80 3.39
N LEU A 103 -4.79 18.89 3.95
CA LEU A 103 -5.09 18.83 5.38
C LEU A 103 -3.90 18.35 6.24
N SER A 104 -2.95 17.62 5.64
CA SER A 104 -1.75 17.17 6.35
C SER A 104 -0.69 18.28 6.52
N GLN A 105 -0.85 19.44 5.88
CA GLN A 105 0.10 20.53 5.99
C GLN A 105 0.14 21.08 7.43
N ASN A 106 1.32 21.02 8.05
CA ASN A 106 1.56 21.48 9.43
C ASN A 106 0.61 20.84 10.47
N ASN A 107 0.34 19.54 10.29
CA ASN A 107 -0.53 18.75 11.14
C ASN A 107 0.17 17.44 11.53
N ASN A 108 -0.20 16.82 12.66
CA ASN A 108 0.31 15.51 13.10
C ASN A 108 -0.82 14.62 13.59
#